data_AF-A0A662SUI0-F1
#
_entry.id   AF-A0A662SUI0-F1
#
_cell.length_a   1.000
_cell.length_b   1.000
_cell.length_c   1.000
_cell.angle_alpha   90.00
_cell.angle_beta   90.00
_cell.angle_gamma   90.00
#
_symmetry.space_group_name_H-M   'P 1'
#
loop_
_entity.id
_entity.type
_entity.pdbx_description
1 polymer ?
#
loop_
_entity_poly.entity_id
_entity_poly.type
_entity_poly.pdbx_seq_one_letter_code
_entity_poly.pdbx_strand_id
1 'polypeptide(L)'
;FHTGALAGMDKVLSAAFKQAGVIRAETLLELVEYCMTFSRLNPTPVRGVGVITGPGGLGVVLVDAVEQAGLKAPEFTEETKLKLREILPPVAGVSNPADLTLAMVRDIDLVRRAALILDKDPKVDVMMVGVAAVLTYSRQIAEEFAKVMSEAGEQCSKPLVAVCPYVGEAETHLRKLVQAGIPVYLTPESAASSLAALSAYHKAKMKLTSPEAAS
;
A
#
# COMPACT_ATOMS: atom_id res chain seq x y z
N PHE A 1 -1.48 -16.99 33.78
CA PHE A 1 -2.79 -16.54 33.26
C PHE A 1 -3.55 -15.85 34.38
N HIS A 2 -3.46 -14.52 34.44
CA HIS A 2 -3.98 -13.69 35.54
C HIS A 2 -5.18 -12.88 35.02
N THR A 3 -6.34 -13.01 35.67
CA THR A 3 -7.53 -12.13 35.61
C THR A 3 -8.51 -12.30 34.43
N GLY A 4 -9.61 -13.02 34.68
CA GLY A 4 -10.82 -12.97 33.84
C GLY A 4 -11.54 -11.61 33.85
N ALA A 5 -11.13 -10.67 34.70
CA ALA A 5 -11.61 -9.28 34.72
C ALA A 5 -11.08 -8.44 33.53
N LEU A 6 -9.96 -8.84 32.94
CA LEU A 6 -9.28 -8.10 31.87
C LEU A 6 -10.03 -8.17 30.53
N ALA A 7 -10.76 -9.26 30.25
CA ALA A 7 -11.52 -9.42 29.02
C ALA A 7 -12.72 -8.45 28.93
N GLY A 8 -13.34 -8.12 30.07
CA GLY A 8 -14.39 -7.08 30.12
C GLY A 8 -13.80 -5.69 29.94
N MET A 9 -12.64 -5.43 30.55
CA MET A 9 -11.94 -4.15 30.48
C MET A 9 -11.38 -3.88 29.08
N ASP A 10 -10.88 -4.90 28.38
CA ASP A 10 -10.37 -4.79 27.00
C ASP A 10 -11.47 -4.41 26.00
N LYS A 11 -12.68 -4.97 26.14
CA LYS A 11 -13.84 -4.58 25.32
C LYS A 11 -14.25 -3.13 25.57
N VAL A 12 -14.25 -2.71 26.84
CA VAL A 12 -14.58 -1.32 27.23
C VAL A 12 -13.52 -0.35 26.71
N LEU A 13 -12.24 -0.67 26.85
CA LEU A 13 -11.13 0.14 26.32
C LEU A 13 -11.18 0.23 24.80
N SER A 14 -11.44 -0.88 24.11
CA SER A 14 -11.57 -0.90 22.64
C SER A 14 -12.74 -0.03 22.17
N ALA A 15 -13.87 -0.05 22.88
CA ALA A 15 -15.00 0.83 22.59
C ALA A 15 -14.64 2.31 22.82
N ALA A 16 -13.98 2.64 23.93
CA ALA A 16 -13.53 3.99 24.25
C ALA A 16 -12.54 4.53 23.21
N PHE A 17 -11.56 3.71 22.79
CA PHE A 17 -10.62 4.07 21.73
C PHE A 17 -11.33 4.34 20.41
N LYS A 18 -12.28 3.48 20.02
CA LYS A 18 -13.07 3.66 18.81
C LYS A 18 -13.87 4.97 18.83
N GLN A 19 -14.46 5.31 19.98
CA GLN A 19 -15.20 6.58 20.16
C GLN A 19 -14.26 7.79 20.11
N ALA A 20 -13.06 7.69 20.66
CA ALA A 20 -12.04 8.74 20.62
C ALA A 20 -11.28 8.82 19.28
N GLY A 21 -11.59 7.94 18.32
CA GLY A 21 -10.90 7.87 17.03
C GLY A 21 -9.45 7.40 17.10
N VAL A 22 -9.09 6.70 18.18
CA VAL A 22 -7.77 6.10 18.38
C VAL A 22 -7.67 4.83 17.53
N ILE A 23 -6.60 4.73 16.74
CA ILE A 23 -6.24 3.50 16.04
C ILE A 23 -5.40 2.64 16.99
N ARG A 24 -5.93 1.46 17.31
CA ARG A 24 -5.25 0.47 18.14
C ARG A 24 -4.36 -0.40 17.25
N ALA A 25 -3.10 -0.54 17.65
CA ALA A 25 -2.19 -1.56 17.13
C ALA A 25 -2.15 -2.72 18.13
N GLU A 26 -2.16 -3.95 17.63
CA GLU A 26 -2.11 -5.16 18.48
C GLU A 26 -0.67 -5.62 18.74
N THR A 27 0.29 -5.11 17.95
CA THR A 27 1.72 -5.39 18.13
C THR A 27 2.55 -4.11 18.06
N LEU A 28 3.77 -4.16 18.62
CA LEU A 28 4.73 -3.06 18.49
C LEU A 28 5.10 -2.80 17.01
N LEU A 29 5.16 -3.87 16.20
CA LEU A 29 5.47 -3.76 14.79
C LEU A 29 4.38 -2.97 14.04
N GLU A 30 3.11 -3.33 14.25
CA GLU A 30 1.97 -2.58 13.71
C GLU A 30 2.01 -1.12 14.14
N LEU A 31 2.32 -0.82 15.41
CA LEU A 31 2.43 0.55 15.89
C LEU A 31 3.46 1.36 15.10
N VAL A 32 4.65 0.79 14.87
CA VAL A 32 5.73 1.45 14.11
C VAL A 32 5.33 1.64 12.65
N GLU A 33 4.71 0.63 12.03
CA GLU A 33 4.26 0.66 10.64
C GLU A 33 3.12 1.67 10.42
N TYR A 34 2.19 1.76 11.37
CA TYR A 34 1.13 2.77 11.36
C TYR A 34 1.74 4.18 11.49
N CYS A 35 2.63 4.40 12.46
CA CYS A 35 3.33 5.68 12.60
C CYS A 35 4.09 6.07 11.33
N MET A 36 4.78 5.12 10.68
CA MET A 36 5.45 5.35 9.40
C MET A 36 4.47 5.84 8.34
N THR A 37 3.32 5.17 8.21
CA THR A 37 2.25 5.54 7.27
C THR A 37 1.71 6.92 7.54
N PHE A 38 1.28 7.19 8.78
CA PHE A 38 0.67 8.46 9.18
C PHE A 38 1.65 9.63 9.11
N SER A 39 2.96 9.39 9.20
CA SER A 39 3.98 10.43 9.03
C SER A 39 4.20 10.84 7.58
N ARG A 40 3.78 10.02 6.61
CA ARG A 40 4.04 10.22 5.17
C ARG A 40 2.78 10.47 4.37
N LEU A 41 1.68 9.84 4.74
CA LEU A 41 0.41 9.90 4.03
C LEU A 41 -0.60 10.71 4.81
N ASN A 42 -1.29 11.61 4.11
CA ASN A 42 -2.45 12.29 4.67
C ASN A 42 -3.58 11.27 4.91
N PRO A 43 -4.35 11.41 6.00
CA PRO A 43 -5.53 10.57 6.21
C PRO A 43 -6.55 10.72 5.08
N THR A 44 -6.70 9.68 4.26
CA THR A 44 -7.61 9.62 3.12
C THR A 44 -8.50 8.38 3.18
N PRO A 45 -9.68 8.41 2.53
CA PRO A 45 -10.44 7.18 2.30
C PRO A 45 -9.63 6.22 1.44
N VAL A 46 -9.40 5.00 1.93
CA VAL A 46 -8.89 3.90 1.10
C VAL A 46 -10.05 2.92 0.91
N ARG A 47 -10.66 2.93 -0.27
CA ARG A 47 -11.74 2.02 -0.66
C ARG A 47 -11.24 1.01 -1.68
N GLY A 48 -10.39 1.43 -2.61
CA GLY A 48 -9.75 0.58 -3.61
C GLY A 48 -8.24 0.73 -3.65
N VAL A 49 -7.53 -0.39 -3.58
CA VAL A 49 -6.07 -0.46 -3.73
C VAL A 49 -5.75 -0.99 -5.12
N GLY A 50 -5.00 -0.21 -5.90
CA GLY A 50 -4.45 -0.65 -7.18
C GLY A 50 -3.11 -1.34 -6.95
N VAL A 51 -3.01 -2.62 -7.28
CA VAL A 51 -1.76 -3.38 -7.08
C VAL A 51 -0.95 -3.37 -8.37
N ILE A 52 0.35 -3.07 -8.26
CA ILE A 52 1.34 -3.20 -9.34
C ILE A 52 2.37 -4.22 -8.89
N THR A 53 2.68 -5.19 -9.75
CA THR A 53 3.64 -6.26 -9.43
C THR A 53 4.46 -6.66 -10.64
N GLY A 54 5.64 -7.23 -10.37
CA GLY A 54 6.35 -8.05 -11.34
C GLY A 54 5.76 -9.46 -11.46
N PRO A 55 6.47 -10.38 -12.14
CA PRO A 55 5.98 -11.73 -12.39
C PRO A 55 5.94 -12.56 -11.10
N GLY A 56 4.96 -13.45 -11.01
CA GLY A 56 4.91 -14.52 -10.01
C GLY A 56 3.79 -14.37 -8.98
N GLY A 57 3.81 -15.24 -7.96
CA GLY A 57 2.73 -15.35 -6.97
C GLY A 57 2.58 -14.14 -6.04
N LEU A 58 3.52 -13.19 -6.03
CA LEU A 58 3.47 -12.02 -5.15
C LEU A 58 2.22 -11.16 -5.42
N GLY A 59 1.80 -11.03 -6.69
CA GLY A 59 0.59 -10.30 -7.06
C GLY A 59 -0.66 -10.82 -6.36
N VAL A 60 -0.80 -12.15 -6.27
CA VAL A 60 -1.92 -12.80 -5.59
C VAL A 60 -1.86 -12.53 -4.09
N VAL A 61 -0.68 -12.69 -3.48
CA VAL A 61 -0.50 -12.44 -2.03
C VAL A 61 -0.77 -10.98 -1.66
N LEU A 62 -0.40 -10.03 -2.52
CA LEU A 62 -0.71 -8.61 -2.32
C LEU A 62 -2.21 -8.35 -2.33
N VAL A 63 -2.94 -8.91 -3.31
CA VAL A 63 -4.39 -8.78 -3.39
C VAL A 63 -5.07 -9.45 -2.21
N ASP A 64 -4.66 -10.67 -1.85
CA ASP A 64 -5.19 -11.40 -0.70
C ASP A 64 -5.00 -10.60 0.60
N ALA A 65 -3.82 -10.00 0.82
CA ALA A 65 -3.55 -9.17 1.99
C ALA A 65 -4.43 -7.91 2.02
N VAL A 66 -4.65 -7.26 0.88
CA VAL A 66 -5.58 -6.12 0.75
C VAL A 66 -6.99 -6.52 1.16
N GLU A 67 -7.49 -7.66 0.67
CA GLU A 67 -8.84 -8.14 0.98
C GLU A 67 -8.97 -8.59 2.45
N GLN A 68 -7.98 -9.27 2.99
CA GLN A 68 -7.94 -9.69 4.40
C GLN A 68 -7.93 -8.51 5.37
N ALA A 69 -7.31 -7.37 4.97
CA ALA A 69 -7.36 -6.12 5.74
C ALA A 69 -8.73 -5.39 5.64
N GLY A 70 -9.70 -5.95 4.92
CA GLY A 70 -11.03 -5.35 4.72
C GLY A 70 -11.05 -4.20 3.71
N LEU A 71 -9.99 -4.05 2.91
CA LEU A 71 -9.95 -3.15 1.75
C LEU A 71 -10.41 -3.91 0.49
N LYS A 72 -10.49 -3.21 -0.65
CA LYS A 72 -10.82 -3.85 -1.93
C LYS A 72 -9.65 -3.72 -2.90
N ALA A 73 -9.41 -4.75 -3.70
CA ALA A 73 -8.63 -4.67 -4.92
C ALA A 73 -9.59 -4.67 -6.13
N PRO A 74 -10.13 -3.50 -6.53
CA PRO A 74 -11.17 -3.48 -7.56
C PRO A 74 -10.59 -3.81 -8.93
N GLU A 75 -11.40 -4.49 -9.75
CA GLU A 75 -11.19 -4.56 -11.20
C GLU A 75 -11.07 -3.14 -11.78
N PHE A 76 -9.98 -2.89 -12.50
CA PHE A 76 -9.73 -1.61 -13.17
C PHE A 76 -10.83 -1.30 -14.19
N THR A 77 -10.95 -0.02 -14.55
CA THR A 77 -11.84 0.37 -15.66
C THR A 77 -11.31 -0.15 -16.99
N GLU A 78 -12.20 -0.30 -17.97
CA GLU A 78 -11.80 -0.71 -19.32
C GLU A 78 -10.80 0.29 -19.95
N GLU A 79 -10.94 1.58 -19.67
CA GLU A 79 -9.97 2.60 -20.10
C GLU A 79 -8.57 2.34 -19.53
N THR A 80 -8.48 2.06 -18.22
CA THR A 80 -7.22 1.70 -17.55
C THR A 80 -6.62 0.44 -18.16
N LYS A 81 -7.44 -0.60 -18.39
CA LYS A 81 -7.00 -1.87 -19.01
C LYS A 81 -6.44 -1.65 -20.41
N LEU A 82 -7.09 -0.81 -21.22
CA LEU A 82 -6.62 -0.45 -22.57
C LEU A 82 -5.27 0.28 -22.50
N LYS A 83 -5.13 1.30 -21.65
CA LYS A 83 -3.86 2.03 -21.47
C LYS A 83 -2.73 1.15 -20.96
N LEU A 84 -3.01 0.23 -20.03
CA LEU A 84 -2.04 -0.77 -19.58
C LEU A 84 -1.64 -1.70 -20.74
N ARG A 85 -2.59 -2.11 -21.59
CA ARG A 85 -2.31 -2.98 -22.74
C ARG A 85 -1.40 -2.31 -23.78
N GLU A 86 -1.42 -0.99 -23.91
CA GLU A 86 -0.52 -0.25 -24.83
C GLU A 86 0.95 -0.31 -24.40
N ILE A 87 1.23 -0.41 -23.10
CA ILE A 87 2.60 -0.42 -22.58
C ILE A 87 3.09 -1.83 -22.20
N LEU A 88 2.18 -2.80 -22.08
CA LEU A 88 2.49 -4.16 -21.62
C LEU A 88 2.43 -5.21 -22.73
N PRO A 89 3.27 -6.26 -22.66
CA PRO A 89 3.19 -7.35 -23.61
C PRO A 89 1.84 -8.10 -23.53
N PRO A 90 1.41 -8.82 -24.58
CA PRO A 90 0.12 -9.52 -24.59
C PRO A 90 -0.07 -10.53 -23.44
N VAL A 91 1.01 -11.12 -22.94
CA VAL A 91 0.99 -12.10 -21.83
C VAL A 91 0.77 -11.45 -20.46
N ALA A 92 0.93 -10.14 -20.33
CA ALA A 92 0.77 -9.43 -19.07
C ALA A 92 -0.69 -9.32 -18.62
N GLY A 93 -0.89 -9.39 -17.31
CA GLY A 93 -2.17 -9.15 -16.64
C GLY A 93 -2.45 -7.64 -16.56
N VAL A 94 -3.60 -7.22 -17.07
CA VAL A 94 -4.06 -5.82 -17.03
C VAL A 94 -5.25 -5.61 -16.08
N SER A 95 -5.67 -6.65 -15.37
CA SER A 95 -6.62 -6.56 -14.26
C SER A 95 -5.90 -6.08 -12.99
N ASN A 96 -6.55 -6.15 -11.83
CA ASN A 96 -5.89 -5.90 -10.54
C ASN A 96 -5.47 -7.26 -9.95
N PRO A 97 -4.18 -7.58 -9.84
CA PRO A 97 -3.02 -6.69 -9.97
C PRO A 97 -2.57 -6.45 -11.42
N ALA A 98 -2.00 -5.27 -11.68
CA ALA A 98 -1.24 -5.01 -12.90
C ALA A 98 0.07 -5.80 -12.86
N ASP A 99 0.11 -6.96 -13.52
CA ASP A 99 1.29 -7.82 -13.60
C ASP A 99 2.15 -7.40 -14.79
N LEU A 100 3.22 -6.67 -14.49
CA LEU A 100 4.18 -6.16 -15.46
C LEU A 100 5.08 -7.27 -16.02
N THR A 101 4.98 -8.50 -15.49
CA THR A 101 5.77 -9.67 -15.87
C THR A 101 7.28 -9.42 -15.80
N LEU A 102 8.08 -10.26 -16.47
CA LEU A 102 9.51 -10.02 -16.64
C LEU A 102 9.83 -8.77 -17.49
N ALA A 103 8.84 -8.13 -18.13
CA ALA A 103 9.06 -6.87 -18.84
C ALA A 103 9.58 -5.77 -17.90
N MET A 104 9.14 -5.76 -16.63
CA MET A 104 9.64 -4.85 -15.60
C MET A 104 11.15 -4.93 -15.37
N VAL A 105 11.77 -6.10 -15.58
CA VAL A 105 13.22 -6.27 -15.45
C VAL A 105 13.97 -5.59 -16.60
N ARG A 106 13.36 -5.56 -17.78
CA ARG A 106 13.95 -4.96 -18.98
C ARG A 106 13.75 -3.45 -19.04
N ASP A 107 12.67 -2.99 -18.43
CA ASP A 107 12.22 -1.60 -18.45
C ASP A 107 11.55 -1.29 -17.10
N ILE A 108 12.35 -0.79 -16.15
CA ILE A 108 11.90 -0.50 -14.79
C ILE A 108 10.90 0.67 -14.79
N ASP A 109 10.98 1.58 -15.76
CA ASP A 109 10.05 2.70 -15.92
C ASP A 109 8.61 2.25 -16.18
N LEU A 110 8.38 0.98 -16.55
CA LEU A 110 7.03 0.40 -16.58
C LEU A 110 6.29 0.56 -15.25
N VAL A 111 6.99 0.53 -14.11
CA VAL A 111 6.38 0.77 -12.79
C VAL A 111 5.81 2.19 -12.71
N ARG A 112 6.58 3.21 -13.12
CA ARG A 112 6.11 4.61 -13.13
C ARG A 112 4.95 4.79 -14.09
N ARG A 113 5.05 4.26 -15.31
CA ARG A 113 3.99 4.38 -16.31
C ARG A 113 2.70 3.68 -15.88
N ALA A 114 2.79 2.48 -15.31
CA ALA A 114 1.63 1.80 -14.73
C ALA A 114 1.02 2.61 -13.58
N ALA A 115 1.84 3.17 -12.68
CA ALA A 115 1.36 4.02 -11.60
C ALA A 115 0.63 5.27 -12.12
N LEU A 116 1.16 5.94 -13.14
CA LEU A 116 0.49 7.10 -13.76
C LEU A 116 -0.85 6.75 -14.41
N ILE A 117 -0.97 5.54 -14.98
CA ILE A 117 -2.23 5.05 -15.55
C ILE A 117 -3.23 4.77 -14.43
N LEU A 118 -2.84 4.05 -13.37
CA LEU A 118 -3.67 3.75 -12.20
C LEU A 118 -4.05 5.01 -11.41
N ASP A 119 -3.20 6.03 -11.40
CA ASP A 119 -3.49 7.34 -10.80
C ASP A 119 -4.76 7.97 -11.39
N LYS A 120 -5.10 7.67 -12.65
CA LYS A 120 -6.33 8.15 -13.30
C LYS A 120 -7.54 7.23 -13.12
N ASP A 121 -7.37 6.01 -12.62
CA ASP A 121 -8.50 5.08 -12.43
C ASP A 121 -9.37 5.52 -11.22
N PRO A 122 -10.65 5.86 -11.40
CA PRO A 122 -11.50 6.36 -10.32
C PRO A 122 -11.79 5.32 -9.22
N LYS A 123 -11.51 4.04 -9.46
CA LYS A 123 -11.68 2.96 -8.47
C LYS A 123 -10.44 2.78 -7.58
N VAL A 124 -9.30 3.34 -7.95
CA VAL A 124 -8.05 3.27 -7.19
C VAL A 124 -7.95 4.53 -6.32
N ASP A 125 -7.79 4.38 -5.02
CA ASP A 125 -7.52 5.48 -4.08
C ASP A 125 -6.04 5.51 -3.66
N VAL A 126 -5.38 4.35 -3.61
CA VAL A 126 -3.96 4.16 -3.23
C VAL A 126 -3.34 3.07 -4.10
N MET A 127 -2.05 3.19 -4.41
CA MET A 127 -1.32 2.16 -5.15
C MET A 127 -0.34 1.40 -4.25
N MET A 128 -0.35 0.07 -4.37
CA MET A 128 0.58 -0.82 -3.68
C MET A 128 1.49 -1.48 -4.72
N VAL A 129 2.78 -1.15 -4.67
CA VAL A 129 3.79 -1.69 -5.59
C VAL A 129 4.59 -2.76 -4.90
N GLY A 130 4.40 -4.02 -5.28
CA GLY A 130 5.16 -5.14 -4.75
C GLY A 130 6.20 -5.63 -5.73
N VAL A 131 7.43 -5.82 -5.24
CA VAL A 131 8.54 -6.28 -6.07
C VAL A 131 9.22 -7.47 -5.43
N ALA A 132 9.30 -8.57 -6.18
CA ALA A 132 9.99 -9.78 -5.73
C ALA A 132 11.52 -9.58 -5.68
N ALA A 133 12.18 -10.39 -4.86
CA ALA A 133 13.60 -10.29 -4.55
C ALA A 133 14.53 -10.25 -5.78
N VAL A 134 14.10 -10.82 -6.92
CA VAL A 134 14.86 -10.86 -8.18
C VAL A 134 15.35 -9.48 -8.63
N LEU A 135 14.56 -8.44 -8.42
CA LEU A 135 14.92 -7.07 -8.78
C LEU A 135 15.71 -6.33 -7.69
N THR A 136 15.78 -6.89 -6.49
CA THR A 136 16.58 -6.33 -5.38
C THR A 136 17.99 -6.93 -5.27
N TYR A 137 18.34 -7.95 -6.07
CA TYR A 137 19.69 -8.57 -6.03
C TYR A 137 20.78 -7.73 -6.71
N SER A 138 20.42 -6.87 -7.65
CA SER A 138 21.37 -5.96 -8.29
C SER A 138 21.24 -4.58 -7.70
N ARG A 139 22.36 -4.06 -7.17
CA ARG A 139 22.46 -2.66 -6.68
C ARG A 139 21.94 -1.66 -7.71
N GLN A 140 22.29 -1.86 -8.98
CA GLN A 140 21.86 -0.99 -10.07
C GLN A 140 20.35 -1.00 -10.25
N ILE A 141 19.73 -2.19 -10.26
CA ILE A 141 18.28 -2.33 -10.42
C ILE A 141 17.55 -1.74 -9.22
N ALA A 142 18.06 -1.93 -8.01
CA ALA A 142 17.48 -1.36 -6.80
C ALA A 142 17.58 0.18 -6.78
N GLU A 143 18.68 0.77 -7.27
CA GLU A 143 18.81 2.23 -7.41
C GLU A 143 17.84 2.80 -8.45
N GLU A 144 17.71 2.13 -9.59
CA GLU A 144 16.79 2.53 -10.65
C GLU A 144 15.32 2.39 -10.22
N PHE A 145 14.98 1.30 -9.51
CA PHE A 145 13.65 1.12 -8.93
C PHE A 145 13.34 2.21 -7.89
N ALA A 146 14.28 2.53 -7.01
CA ALA A 146 14.10 3.60 -6.03
C ALA A 146 13.86 4.97 -6.70
N LYS A 147 14.61 5.27 -7.76
CA LYS A 147 14.42 6.48 -8.57
C LYS A 147 13.04 6.51 -9.23
N VAL A 148 12.67 5.43 -9.92
CA VAL A 148 11.39 5.29 -10.63
C VAL A 148 10.20 5.42 -9.68
N MET A 149 10.27 4.80 -8.50
CA MET A 149 9.25 4.94 -7.47
C MET A 149 9.16 6.37 -6.93
N SER A 150 10.30 7.03 -6.69
CA SER A 150 10.34 8.44 -6.26
C SER A 150 9.66 9.35 -7.29
N GLU A 151 10.01 9.21 -8.56
CA GLU A 151 9.40 9.97 -9.66
C GLU A 151 7.90 9.69 -9.78
N ALA A 152 7.47 8.43 -9.58
CA ALA A 152 6.06 8.09 -9.51
C ALA A 152 5.35 8.79 -8.34
N GLY A 153 5.97 8.82 -7.15
CA GLY A 153 5.46 9.50 -5.96
C GLY A 153 5.31 11.01 -6.13
N GLU A 154 6.19 11.65 -6.90
CA GLU A 154 6.11 13.08 -7.21
C GLU A 154 5.05 13.40 -8.27
N GLN A 155 4.83 12.50 -9.23
CA GLN A 155 3.95 12.74 -10.38
C GLN A 155 2.50 12.28 -10.14
N CYS A 156 2.29 11.31 -9.26
CA CYS A 156 0.95 10.81 -8.94
C CYS A 156 0.27 11.68 -7.89
N SER A 157 -1.04 11.87 -8.06
CA SER A 157 -1.88 12.53 -7.06
C SER A 157 -2.28 11.58 -5.92
N LYS A 158 -2.34 10.28 -6.23
CA LYS A 158 -2.66 9.22 -5.27
C LYS A 158 -1.39 8.65 -4.66
N PRO A 159 -1.42 8.33 -3.35
CA PRO A 159 -0.23 7.85 -2.66
C PRO A 159 0.20 6.46 -3.15
N LEU A 160 1.51 6.23 -3.07
CA LEU A 160 2.13 4.94 -3.35
C LEU A 160 2.74 4.36 -2.07
N VAL A 161 2.65 3.05 -1.92
CA VAL A 161 3.40 2.27 -0.93
C VAL A 161 4.16 1.14 -1.61
N ALA A 162 5.31 0.76 -1.06
CA ALA A 162 6.14 -0.31 -1.59
C ALA A 162 6.13 -1.54 -0.67
N VAL A 163 6.08 -2.74 -1.25
CA VAL A 163 6.28 -4.01 -0.55
C VAL A 163 7.53 -4.69 -1.11
N CYS A 164 8.55 -4.81 -0.26
CA CYS A 164 9.87 -5.32 -0.59
C CYS A 164 10.26 -6.44 0.40
N PRO A 165 9.83 -7.70 0.16
CA PRO A 165 9.99 -8.80 1.11
C PRO A 165 11.41 -9.31 1.32
N TYR A 166 12.40 -8.79 0.59
CA TYR A 166 13.79 -9.16 0.77
C TYR A 166 14.66 -7.90 0.86
N VAL A 167 15.42 -7.80 1.94
CA VAL A 167 16.15 -6.58 2.31
C VAL A 167 17.66 -6.67 2.05
N GLY A 168 18.22 -7.88 1.90
CA GLY A 168 19.64 -8.22 1.71
C GLY A 168 20.65 -7.06 1.69
N GLU A 169 21.39 -6.90 0.58
CA GLU A 169 22.22 -5.70 0.36
C GLU A 169 21.40 -4.47 -0.06
N ALA A 170 20.08 -4.64 -0.20
CA ALA A 170 19.15 -3.63 -0.68
C ALA A 170 18.67 -2.64 0.40
N GLU A 171 19.04 -2.82 1.67
CA GLU A 171 18.65 -1.94 2.78
C GLU A 171 18.95 -0.46 2.50
N THR A 172 20.11 -0.18 1.91
CA THR A 172 20.51 1.20 1.55
C THR A 172 19.59 1.84 0.50
N HIS A 173 18.94 1.04 -0.34
CA HIS A 173 18.01 1.52 -1.37
C HIS A 173 16.60 1.71 -0.82
N LEU A 174 16.16 0.86 0.10
CA LEU A 174 14.90 1.10 0.81
C LEU A 174 14.95 2.41 1.60
N ARG A 175 16.12 2.78 2.14
CA ARG A 175 16.31 4.11 2.75
C ARG A 175 16.05 5.25 1.78
N LYS A 176 16.42 5.11 0.50
CA LYS A 176 16.13 6.13 -0.53
C LYS A 176 14.62 6.28 -0.78
N LEU A 177 13.89 5.17 -0.83
CA LEU A 177 12.42 5.19 -0.94
C LEU A 177 11.78 5.90 0.26
N VAL A 178 12.22 5.57 1.48
CA VAL A 178 11.73 6.21 2.71
C VAL A 178 12.08 7.70 2.75
N GLN A 179 13.25 8.10 2.27
CA GLN A 179 13.66 9.50 2.14
C GLN A 179 12.82 10.26 1.11
N ALA A 180 12.42 9.60 0.03
CA ALA A 180 11.47 10.12 -0.96
C ALA A 180 10.02 10.20 -0.44
N GLY A 181 9.77 9.79 0.82
CA GLY A 181 8.46 9.84 1.44
C GLY A 181 7.56 8.65 1.12
N ILE A 182 8.07 7.61 0.47
CA ILE A 182 7.31 6.39 0.13
C ILE A 182 7.37 5.43 1.32
N PRO A 183 6.23 5.05 1.93
CA PRO A 183 6.19 3.99 2.93
C PRO A 183 6.63 2.66 2.32
N VAL A 184 7.51 1.94 3.02
CA VAL A 184 8.08 0.66 2.58
C VAL A 184 7.81 -0.40 3.63
N TYR A 185 7.27 -1.55 3.20
CA TYR A 185 6.96 -2.69 4.06
C TYR A 185 7.68 -3.94 3.60
N LEU A 186 7.95 -4.83 4.55
CA LEU A 186 8.52 -6.15 4.25
C LEU A 186 7.47 -7.18 3.89
N THR A 187 6.21 -6.97 4.28
CA THR A 187 5.14 -7.94 4.02
C THR A 187 3.92 -7.24 3.40
N PRO A 188 3.18 -7.93 2.53
CA PRO A 188 1.88 -7.47 2.03
C PRO A 188 0.89 -7.12 3.14
N GLU A 189 0.84 -7.94 4.20
CA GLU A 189 -0.09 -7.81 5.33
C GLU A 189 0.16 -6.53 6.11
N SER A 190 1.42 -6.19 6.39
CA SER A 190 1.80 -4.96 7.05
C SER A 190 1.41 -3.73 6.24
N ALA A 191 1.61 -3.77 4.92
CA ALA A 191 1.21 -2.68 4.03
C ALA A 191 -0.32 -2.52 4.01
N ALA A 192 -1.05 -3.62 3.83
CA ALA A 192 -2.51 -3.62 3.77
C ALA A 192 -3.14 -3.16 5.09
N SER A 193 -2.65 -3.68 6.22
CA SER A 193 -3.11 -3.30 7.56
C SER A 193 -2.87 -1.81 7.83
N SER A 194 -1.72 -1.28 7.42
CA SER A 194 -1.38 0.13 7.55
C SER A 194 -2.28 1.05 6.71
N LEU A 195 -2.64 0.64 5.49
CA LEU A 195 -3.61 1.35 4.66
C LEU A 195 -5.03 1.29 5.24
N ALA A 196 -5.40 0.15 5.84
CA ALA A 196 -6.69 0.00 6.53
C ALA A 196 -6.77 0.90 7.77
N ALA A 197 -5.69 0.97 8.55
CA ALA A 197 -5.54 1.91 9.67
C ALA A 197 -5.67 3.37 9.22
N LEU A 198 -5.03 3.74 8.10
CA LEU A 198 -5.14 5.08 7.50
C LEU A 198 -6.59 5.45 7.15
N SER A 199 -7.29 4.53 6.48
CA SER A 199 -8.71 4.67 6.11
C SER A 199 -9.63 4.74 7.33
N ALA A 200 -9.38 3.90 8.34
CA ALA A 200 -10.13 3.91 9.60
C ALA A 200 -9.95 5.23 10.35
N TYR A 201 -8.73 5.76 10.40
CA TYR A 201 -8.44 7.04 11.04
C TYR A 201 -9.12 8.20 10.31
N HIS A 202 -9.09 8.22 8.98
CA HIS A 202 -9.83 9.19 8.20
C HIS A 202 -11.33 9.18 8.55
N LYS A 203 -11.96 8.00 8.58
CA LYS A 203 -13.37 7.86 8.97
C LYS A 203 -13.65 8.35 10.38
N ALA A 204 -12.77 8.03 11.33
CA ALA A 204 -12.91 8.45 12.72
C ALA A 204 -12.77 9.97 12.88
N LYS A 205 -11.75 10.56 12.24
CA LYS A 205 -11.54 12.01 12.21
C LYS A 205 -12.76 12.74 11.68
N MET A 206 -13.32 12.29 10.55
CA MET A 206 -14.52 12.90 9.95
C MET A 206 -15.74 12.85 10.88
N LYS A 207 -15.94 11.76 11.64
CA LYS A 207 -17.02 11.65 12.63
C LYS A 207 -16.84 12.57 13.83
N LEU A 208 -15.61 12.75 14.30
CA LEU A 208 -15.32 13.62 15.43
C LEU A 208 -15.44 15.11 15.06
N THR A 209 -15.20 15.45 13.79
CA THR A 209 -15.30 16.83 13.30
C THR A 209 -16.67 17.17 12.70
N SER A 210 -17.60 16.21 12.61
CA SER A 210 -18.94 16.47 12.09
C SER A 210 -19.79 17.23 13.13
N PRO A 211 -20.63 18.21 12.71
CA PRO A 211 -21.42 19.05 13.62
C PRO A 211 -22.35 18.29 14.58
N GLU A 212 -22.77 17.07 14.23
CA GLU A 212 -23.63 16.20 15.06
C GLU A 212 -22.92 15.64 16.31
N ALA A 213 -21.58 15.71 16.40
CA ALA A 213 -20.84 15.25 17.58
C ALA A 213 -20.89 16.25 18.76
N ALA A 214 -21.49 17.43 18.57
CA ALA A 214 -21.62 18.50 19.57
C ALA A 214 -23.01 18.59 20.23
N SER A 215 -23.90 17.62 19.97
CA SER A 215 -25.29 17.58 20.47
C SER A 215 -25.60 16.29 21.21
#